data_AF-R7SUE0-F1
#
_entry.id   AF-R7SUE0-F1
#
_cell.length_a   1.000
_cell.length_b   1.000
_cell.length_c   1.000
_cell.angle_alpha   90.00
_cell.angle_beta   90.00
_cell.angle_gamma   90.00
#
_symmetry.space_group_name_H-M   'P 1'
#
loop_
_entity.id
_entity.type
_entity.pdbx_description
1 polymer ?
#
loop_
_entity_poly.entity_id
_entity_poly.type
_entity_poly.pdbx_seq_one_letter_code
_entity_poly.pdbx_strand_id
1 'polypeptide(L)'
;MLIFTSPDIVKGSFELAIARKSPGTYLVILARAYGMAATREYIVLNVSTPRSTVPPLSSAGRPLIWLDADLDRQPPHLRPPNGVLAALRAADSEVIRPTGRTQRMHAKLGGERDAHEVELLLDEDQLARSCWYCDALEVDTDVRDNDRFPLCSGEGYTSTYMCQQVRRRLTCVCRSNLRFIPVRQETCVRKSYLRLPALILMNKQL
;
A
#
# COMPACT_ATOMS: atom_id res chain seq x y z
N MET A 1 7.44 3.16 20.47
CA MET A 1 6.86 4.32 19.76
C MET A 1 7.08 4.08 18.28
N LEU A 2 6.03 3.78 17.52
CA LEU A 2 6.12 3.43 16.10
C LEU A 2 5.78 4.68 15.27
N ILE A 3 6.77 5.22 14.56
CA ILE A 3 6.70 6.51 13.85
C ILE A 3 6.85 6.29 12.33
N PHE A 4 6.11 5.33 11.77
CA PHE A 4 6.18 5.03 10.33
C PHE A 4 4.82 4.74 9.71
N THR A 5 3.74 5.32 10.26
CA THR A 5 2.37 5.15 9.73
C THR A 5 1.76 6.43 9.18
N SER A 6 2.28 7.60 9.56
CA SER A 6 1.86 8.86 8.97
C SER A 6 3.05 9.79 8.88
N PRO A 7 3.56 10.07 7.67
CA PRO A 7 4.56 11.10 7.53
C PRO A 7 3.97 12.44 8.01
N ASP A 8 4.68 13.12 8.89
CA ASP A 8 4.34 14.47 9.35
C ASP A 8 4.49 15.44 8.17
N ILE A 9 3.61 16.43 8.13
CA ILE A 9 3.56 17.43 7.08
C ILE A 9 4.36 18.64 7.60
N VAL A 10 5.65 18.47 7.78
CA VAL A 10 6.53 19.58 8.17
C VAL A 10 7.13 20.21 6.92
N LYS A 11 7.08 21.54 6.82
CA LYS A 11 7.60 22.29 5.67
C LYS A 11 9.06 21.93 5.39
N GLY A 12 9.28 21.18 4.31
CA GLY A 12 10.61 20.92 3.77
C GLY A 12 11.26 19.60 4.19
N SER A 13 10.65 18.78 5.05
CA SER A 13 11.10 17.40 5.30
C SER A 13 10.27 16.39 4.50
N PHE A 14 10.96 15.44 3.84
CA PHE A 14 10.31 14.28 3.23
C PHE A 14 10.20 13.19 4.28
N GLU A 15 9.09 13.19 5.02
CA GLU A 15 8.78 12.05 5.89
C GLU A 15 8.20 10.93 5.05
N LEU A 16 8.71 9.71 5.25
CA LEU A 16 8.35 8.53 4.49
C LEU A 16 7.91 7.43 5.45
N ALA A 17 6.80 6.78 5.13
CA ALA A 17 6.32 5.59 5.82
C ALA A 17 6.28 4.42 4.84
N ILE A 18 6.62 3.22 5.28
CA ILE A 18 6.49 2.02 4.46
C ILE A 18 5.23 1.28 4.89
N ALA A 19 4.32 1.11 3.94
CA ALA A 19 3.16 0.26 4.09
C ALA A 19 3.33 -1.02 3.29
N ARG A 20 2.61 -2.06 3.71
CA ARG A 20 2.49 -3.30 2.94
C ARG A 20 1.09 -3.46 2.40
N LYS A 21 1.05 -3.93 1.16
CA LYS A 21 -0.13 -4.43 0.48
C LYS A 21 0.17 -5.87 0.07
N SER A 22 -0.36 -6.80 0.84
CA SER A 22 -0.25 -8.22 0.48
C SER A 22 -0.99 -8.49 -0.83
N PRO A 23 -0.56 -9.49 -1.63
CA PRO A 23 0.71 -10.19 -1.46
C PRO A 23 1.88 -9.39 -2.03
N GLY A 24 3.00 -9.40 -1.30
CA GLY A 24 4.33 -9.01 -1.79
C GLY A 24 4.53 -7.58 -2.28
N THR A 25 3.54 -6.70 -2.16
CA THR A 25 3.63 -5.31 -2.64
C THR A 25 3.95 -4.40 -1.47
N TYR A 26 4.98 -3.58 -1.61
CA TYR A 26 5.33 -2.57 -0.61
C TYR A 26 5.02 -1.19 -1.18
N LEU A 27 4.53 -0.33 -0.32
CA LEU A 27 4.12 1.03 -0.63
C LEU A 27 4.98 1.98 0.18
N VAL A 28 5.36 3.10 -0.41
CA VAL A 28 5.86 4.25 0.32
C VAL A 28 4.76 5.28 0.39
N ILE A 29 4.44 5.72 1.60
CA ILE A 29 3.51 6.80 1.87
C ILE A 29 4.34 8.07 2.01
N LEU A 30 3.96 9.09 1.26
CA LEU A 30 4.57 10.41 1.27
C LEU A 30 3.50 11.46 1.60
N ALA A 31 3.86 12.39 2.47
CA ALA A 31 3.11 13.62 2.67
C ALA A 31 3.68 14.70 1.72
N ARG A 32 2.80 15.41 1.02
CA ARG A 32 3.15 16.61 0.27
C ARG A 32 2.31 17.78 0.77
N ALA A 33 2.97 18.91 1.03
CA ALA A 33 2.29 20.19 1.21
C ALA A 33 2.38 20.97 -0.10
N TYR A 34 1.23 21.29 -0.70
CA TYR A 34 1.13 22.20 -1.83
C TYR A 34 0.19 23.36 -1.47
N GLY A 35 0.77 24.55 -1.27
CA GLY A 35 0.04 25.72 -0.79
C GLY A 35 -0.54 25.50 0.61
N MET A 36 -1.87 25.59 0.74
CA MET A 36 -2.61 25.34 1.99
C MET A 36 -3.18 23.90 2.06
N ALA A 37 -2.93 23.07 1.04
CA ALA A 37 -3.40 21.69 0.99
C ALA A 37 -2.26 20.73 1.33
N ALA A 38 -2.54 19.77 2.21
CA ALA A 38 -1.67 18.64 2.45
C ALA A 38 -2.31 17.38 1.87
N THR A 39 -1.61 16.72 0.95
CA THR A 39 -2.05 15.45 0.38
C THR A 39 -1.13 14.34 0.84
N ARG A 40 -1.73 13.20 1.23
CA ARG A 40 -1.01 11.95 1.41
C ARG A 40 -1.15 11.15 0.13
N GLU A 41 -0.03 10.82 -0.46
CA GLU A 41 0.05 9.96 -1.63
C GLU A 41 0.78 8.69 -1.24
N TYR A 42 0.51 7.61 -1.97
CA TYR A 42 1.30 6.40 -1.85
C TYR A 42 1.75 5.93 -3.22
N ILE A 43 2.94 5.35 -3.24
CA ILE A 43 3.57 4.85 -4.46
C ILE A 43 4.08 3.44 -4.18
N VAL A 44 4.01 2.56 -5.18
CA VAL A 44 4.52 1.20 -5.07
C VAL A 44 6.05 1.23 -5.12
N LEU A 45 6.71 0.63 -4.12
CA LEU A 45 8.17 0.56 -4.00
C LEU A 45 8.81 -0.49 -4.90
N ASN A 46 8.06 -1.53 -5.26
CA ASN A 46 8.52 -2.64 -6.09
C ASN A 46 7.62 -2.84 -7.31
N VAL A 47 7.37 -1.76 -8.06
CA VAL A 47 6.32 -1.71 -9.11
C VAL A 47 6.52 -2.73 -10.22
N SER A 48 7.77 -3.02 -10.57
CA SER A 48 8.12 -3.97 -11.62
C SER A 48 8.14 -5.42 -11.13
N THR A 49 7.95 -5.64 -9.82
CA THR A 49 7.73 -6.98 -9.27
C THR A 49 6.25 -7.35 -9.43
N PRO A 50 5.91 -8.51 -10.02
CA PRO A 50 4.52 -8.95 -10.12
C PRO A 50 3.87 -9.04 -8.73
N ARG A 51 2.60 -8.60 -8.62
CA ARG A 51 1.86 -8.62 -7.34
C ARG A 51 1.67 -10.02 -6.76
N SER A 52 1.75 -11.07 -7.58
CA SER A 52 1.67 -12.45 -7.12
C SER A 52 2.99 -12.98 -6.55
N THR A 53 4.10 -12.25 -6.74
CA THR A 53 5.42 -12.66 -6.28
C THR A 53 5.56 -12.36 -4.80
N VAL A 54 5.78 -13.42 -4.01
CA VAL A 54 6.17 -13.28 -2.60
C VAL A 54 7.67 -12.98 -2.55
N PRO A 55 8.08 -11.87 -1.92
CA PRO A 55 9.50 -11.55 -1.80
C PRO A 55 10.21 -12.60 -0.94
N PRO A 56 11.42 -13.04 -1.32
CA PRO A 56 12.21 -13.93 -0.48
C PRO A 56 12.56 -13.25 0.84
N LEU A 57 12.79 -14.05 1.88
CA LEU A 57 13.22 -13.55 3.18
C LEU A 57 14.74 -13.69 3.31
N SER A 58 15.36 -12.75 4.01
CA SER A 58 16.76 -12.81 4.44
C SER A 58 16.95 -13.88 5.53
N SER A 59 18.20 -14.13 5.91
CA SER A 59 18.52 -15.00 7.05
C SER A 59 17.92 -14.51 8.38
N ALA A 60 17.62 -13.21 8.49
CA ALA A 60 16.93 -12.61 9.63
C ALA A 60 15.39 -12.69 9.51
N GLY A 61 14.86 -13.37 8.49
CA GLY A 61 13.41 -13.48 8.27
C GLY A 61 12.75 -12.22 7.72
N ARG A 62 13.53 -11.30 7.13
CA ARG A 62 13.05 -10.00 6.64
C ARG A 62 12.90 -9.96 5.12
N PRO A 63 11.92 -9.25 4.56
CA PRO A 63 11.66 -9.30 3.14
C PRO A 63 12.75 -8.57 2.33
N LEU A 64 13.20 -9.25 1.27
CA LEU A 64 14.12 -8.75 0.26
C LEU A 64 13.31 -8.30 -0.95
N ILE A 65 13.42 -7.03 -1.32
CA ILE A 65 12.68 -6.46 -2.44
C ILE A 65 13.63 -5.80 -3.44
N TRP A 66 13.25 -5.85 -4.71
CA TRP A 66 13.84 -5.01 -5.73
C TRP A 66 13.21 -3.62 -5.66
N LEU A 67 14.02 -2.62 -5.31
CA LEU A 67 13.56 -1.25 -5.19
C LEU A 67 13.38 -0.63 -6.59
N ASP A 68 12.15 -0.74 -7.07
CA ASP A 68 11.67 -0.09 -8.28
C ASP A 68 10.46 0.80 -7.98
N ALA A 69 10.70 2.02 -7.51
CA ALA A 69 9.65 2.98 -7.22
C ALA A 69 9.30 3.81 -8.47
N ASP A 70 8.00 3.91 -8.78
CA ASP A 70 7.51 4.81 -9.85
C ASP A 70 7.83 6.29 -9.58
N LEU A 71 8.04 6.66 -8.32
CA LEU A 71 8.39 8.02 -7.93
C LEU A 71 9.70 8.47 -8.57
N ASP A 72 10.66 7.56 -8.75
CA ASP A 72 11.94 7.88 -9.39
C ASP A 72 11.78 8.30 -10.87
N ARG A 73 10.65 7.97 -11.50
CA ARG A 73 10.31 8.32 -12.88
C ARG A 73 9.62 9.67 -13.00
N GLN A 74 9.14 10.23 -11.90
CA GLN A 74 8.48 11.53 -11.90
C GLN A 74 9.50 12.66 -12.13
N PRO A 75 9.06 13.82 -12.64
CA PRO A 75 9.90 15.00 -12.76
C PRO A 75 10.68 15.32 -11.48
N PRO A 76 11.89 15.91 -11.58
CA PRO A 76 12.76 16.18 -10.42
C PRO A 76 12.10 16.92 -9.26
N HIS A 77 11.16 17.83 -9.56
CA HIS A 77 10.43 18.60 -8.54
C HIS A 77 9.37 17.78 -7.79
N LEU A 78 9.01 16.60 -8.29
CA LEU A 78 8.05 15.69 -7.65
C LEU A 78 8.72 14.52 -6.94
N ARG A 79 10.01 14.25 -7.13
CA ARG A 79 10.70 13.12 -6.51
C ARG A 79 11.72 13.59 -5.47
N PRO A 80 12.11 12.73 -4.50
CA PRO A 80 13.16 13.07 -3.56
C PRO A 80 14.48 13.36 -4.29
N PRO A 81 15.31 14.28 -3.76
CA PRO A 81 16.65 14.50 -4.30
C PRO A 81 17.43 13.19 -4.29
N ASN A 82 18.07 12.85 -5.42
CA ASN A 82 18.81 11.59 -5.62
C ASN A 82 17.97 10.30 -5.57
N GLY A 83 16.63 10.39 -5.62
CA GLY A 83 15.73 9.25 -5.75
C GLY A 83 15.32 8.60 -4.42
N VAL A 84 14.40 7.65 -4.50
CA VAL A 84 13.77 6.98 -3.35
C VAL A 84 14.78 6.20 -2.51
N LEU A 85 15.75 5.53 -3.13
CA LEU A 85 16.79 4.81 -2.40
C LEU A 85 17.60 5.74 -1.48
N ALA A 86 18.02 6.90 -2.01
CA ALA A 86 18.77 7.87 -1.23
C ALA A 86 17.92 8.46 -0.10
N ALA A 87 16.64 8.74 -0.37
CA ALA A 87 15.72 9.25 0.65
C ALA A 87 15.48 8.26 1.79
N LEU A 88 15.26 6.98 1.47
CA LEU A 88 15.08 5.93 2.48
C LEU A 88 16.36 5.68 3.30
N ARG A 89 17.55 5.87 2.71
CA ARG A 89 18.82 5.80 3.43
C ARG A 89 19.11 7.01 4.32
N ALA A 90 18.49 8.15 4.01
CA ALA A 90 18.63 9.40 4.77
C ALA A 90 17.61 9.51 5.92
N ALA A 91 16.70 8.54 6.07
CA ALA A 91 15.76 8.50 7.19
C ALA A 91 16.50 8.35 8.53
N ASP A 92 15.97 8.99 9.58
CA ASP A 92 16.59 8.99 10.92
C ASP A 92 16.79 7.59 11.51
N SER A 93 15.92 6.65 11.13
CA SER A 93 16.06 5.22 11.45
C SER A 93 16.42 4.44 10.19
N GLU A 94 17.33 3.47 10.32
CA GLU A 94 17.68 2.55 9.23
C GLU A 94 16.46 1.68 8.88
N VAL A 95 15.70 2.06 7.85
CA VAL A 95 14.50 1.32 7.40
C VAL A 95 14.80 0.28 6.32
N ILE A 96 15.90 0.46 5.59
CA ILE A 96 16.33 -0.43 4.51
C ILE A 96 17.84 -0.66 4.54
N ARG A 97 18.27 -1.83 4.06
CA ARG A 97 19.68 -2.16 3.87
C ARG A 97 19.94 -2.69 2.47
N PRO A 98 20.79 -2.04 1.66
CA PRO A 98 21.18 -2.58 0.36
C PRO A 98 21.96 -3.89 0.50
N THR A 99 21.65 -4.89 -0.32
CA THR A 99 22.41 -6.17 -0.34
C THR A 99 23.65 -6.10 -1.25
N GLY A 100 23.77 -5.05 -2.06
CA GLY A 100 24.79 -4.90 -3.10
C GLY A 100 24.41 -5.55 -4.43
N ARG A 101 23.34 -6.35 -4.48
CA ARG A 101 22.83 -6.91 -5.73
C ARG A 101 22.06 -5.85 -6.52
N THR A 102 22.27 -5.88 -7.83
CA THR A 102 21.56 -5.06 -8.81
C THR A 102 20.97 -5.95 -9.89
N GLN A 103 19.78 -5.61 -10.36
CA GLN A 103 19.13 -6.28 -11.48
C GLN A 103 18.53 -5.25 -12.41
N ARG A 104 18.71 -5.44 -13.72
CA ARG A 104 18.04 -4.62 -14.72
C ARG A 104 16.58 -5.05 -14.82
N MET A 105 15.67 -4.13 -14.55
CA MET A 105 14.24 -4.35 -14.55
C MET A 105 13.57 -3.53 -15.64
N HIS A 106 12.59 -4.12 -16.30
CA HIS A 106 11.75 -3.44 -17.27
C HIS A 106 10.58 -2.78 -16.56
N ALA A 107 10.51 -1.46 -16.65
CA ALA A 107 9.38 -0.69 -16.20
C ALA A 107 8.14 -1.00 -17.06
N LYS A 108 6.97 -0.88 -16.45
CA LYS A 108 5.68 -1.01 -17.15
C LYS A 108 5.50 0.01 -18.30
N LEU A 109 6.21 1.13 -18.26
CA LEU A 109 6.20 2.19 -19.30
C LEU A 109 7.31 2.02 -20.36
N GLY A 110 7.98 0.86 -20.43
CA GLY A 110 8.96 0.55 -21.49
C GLY A 110 10.38 1.09 -21.26
N GLY A 111 10.69 1.57 -20.06
CA GLY A 111 12.05 1.97 -19.67
C GLY A 111 12.79 0.88 -18.90
N GLU A 112 14.08 0.68 -19.19
CA GLU A 112 14.94 -0.21 -18.40
C GLU A 112 15.65 0.58 -17.30
N ARG A 113 15.74 0.01 -16.10
CA ARG A 113 16.50 0.60 -14.99
C ARG A 113 17.22 -0.47 -14.18
N ASP A 114 18.33 -0.09 -13.57
CA ASP A 114 18.95 -0.91 -12.54
C ASP A 114 18.19 -0.72 -11.22
N ALA A 115 17.57 -1.79 -10.74
CA ALA A 115 16.95 -1.86 -9.43
C ALA A 115 17.95 -2.48 -8.45
N HIS A 116 18.04 -1.89 -7.26
CA HIS A 116 18.85 -2.42 -6.17
C HIS A 116 18.00 -3.36 -5.32
N GLU A 117 18.55 -4.52 -4.96
CA GLU A 117 17.92 -5.35 -3.92
C GLU A 117 18.20 -4.74 -2.55
N VAL A 118 17.14 -4.58 -1.78
CA VAL A 118 17.19 -4.06 -0.42
C VAL A 118 16.46 -5.01 0.52
N GLU A 119 17.00 -5.18 1.72
CA GLU A 119 16.33 -5.79 2.85
C GLU A 119 15.51 -4.71 3.57
N LEU A 120 14.22 -4.94 3.79
CA LEU A 120 13.43 -4.08 4.67
C LEU A 120 13.71 -4.45 6.12
N LEU A 121 14.22 -3.50 6.91
CA LEU A 121 14.60 -3.75 8.30
C LEU A 121 13.45 -3.61 9.29
N LEU A 122 12.27 -3.25 8.80
CA LEU A 122 11.04 -3.10 9.57
C LEU A 122 10.37 -4.44 9.80
N ASP A 123 10.02 -4.72 11.05
CA ASP A 123 9.23 -5.89 11.40
C ASP A 123 7.77 -5.74 10.94
N GLU A 124 7.06 -6.87 10.91
CA GLU A 124 5.69 -6.95 10.38
C GLU A 124 4.71 -5.93 11.01
N ASP A 125 4.84 -5.74 12.32
CA ASP A 125 3.99 -4.86 13.12
C ASP A 125 4.34 -3.39 12.94
N GLN A 126 5.57 -3.09 12.54
CA GLN A 126 6.06 -1.73 12.30
C GLN A 126 5.61 -1.17 10.96
N LEU A 127 5.27 -2.04 10.00
CA LEU A 127 4.74 -1.65 8.71
C LEU A 127 3.27 -1.21 8.82
N ALA A 128 2.95 -0.09 8.18
CA ALA A 128 1.56 0.33 8.00
C ALA A 128 0.80 -0.69 7.13
N ARG A 129 -0.48 -0.88 7.42
CA ARG A 129 -1.34 -1.86 6.73
C ARG A 129 -2.14 -1.18 5.63
N SER A 130 -2.23 -1.81 4.46
CA SER A 130 -3.17 -1.42 3.41
C SER A 130 -4.38 -2.35 3.40
N CYS A 131 -5.58 -1.77 3.35
CA CYS A 131 -6.82 -2.52 3.16
C CYS A 131 -6.80 -3.22 1.80
N TRP A 132 -7.00 -4.53 1.80
CA TRP A 132 -7.02 -5.37 0.60
C TRP A 132 -8.16 -5.02 -0.37
N TYR A 133 -9.29 -4.53 0.15
CA TYR A 133 -10.51 -4.31 -0.62
C TYR A 133 -10.64 -2.91 -1.22
N CYS A 134 -10.12 -1.89 -0.53
CA CYS A 134 -10.36 -0.50 -0.90
C CYS A 134 -9.09 0.35 -0.93
N ASP A 135 -7.91 -0.25 -0.72
CA ASP A 135 -6.61 0.44 -0.72
C ASP A 135 -6.49 1.60 0.28
N ALA A 136 -7.37 1.63 1.29
CA ALA A 136 -7.22 2.54 2.42
C ALA A 136 -5.94 2.18 3.17
N LEU A 137 -5.18 3.19 3.57
CA LEU A 137 -3.96 3.03 4.36
C LEU A 137 -4.25 3.27 5.83
N GLU A 138 -3.69 2.42 6.67
CA GLU A 138 -3.64 2.60 8.12
C GLU A 138 -2.80 3.84 8.44
N VAL A 139 -3.36 4.76 9.22
CA VAL A 139 -2.70 6.00 9.67
C VAL A 139 -2.35 5.94 11.16
N ASP A 140 -1.56 6.90 11.65
CA ASP A 140 -1.11 6.95 13.05
C ASP A 140 -2.27 6.93 14.05
N THR A 141 -3.37 7.62 13.76
CA THR A 141 -4.56 7.60 14.63
C THR A 141 -5.12 6.20 14.81
N ASP A 142 -5.16 5.38 13.75
CA ASP A 142 -5.64 3.99 13.83
C ASP A 142 -4.74 3.13 14.73
N VAL A 143 -3.44 3.41 14.76
CA VAL A 143 -2.48 2.71 15.62
C VAL A 143 -2.61 3.15 17.07
N ARG A 144 -2.69 4.46 17.31
CA ARG A 144 -2.78 5.05 18.66
C ARG A 144 -4.07 4.69 19.37
N ASP A 145 -5.17 4.62 18.65
CA ASP A 145 -6.49 4.26 19.19
C ASP A 145 -6.67 2.74 19.30
N ASN A 146 -5.63 1.95 19.01
CA ASN A 146 -5.65 0.49 19.00
C ASN A 146 -6.69 -0.10 18.03
N ASP A 147 -6.99 0.63 16.96
CA ASP A 147 -7.99 0.34 15.93
C ASP A 147 -7.37 -0.20 14.63
N ARG A 148 -6.14 -0.74 14.74
CA ARG A 148 -5.36 -1.31 13.63
C ARG A 148 -6.20 -2.24 12.77
N PHE A 149 -5.94 -2.21 11.47
CA PHE A 149 -6.74 -2.97 10.51
C PHE A 149 -6.65 -4.46 10.83
N PRO A 150 -7.77 -5.16 11.10
CA PRO A 150 -7.74 -6.57 11.44
C PRO A 150 -7.23 -7.44 10.28
N LEU A 151 -6.58 -8.55 10.65
CA LEU A 151 -6.13 -9.59 9.74
C LEU A 151 -7.33 -10.26 9.05
N CYS A 152 -7.23 -10.47 7.75
CA CYS A 152 -8.23 -11.20 6.95
C CYS A 152 -7.77 -12.60 6.58
N SER A 153 -6.55 -12.73 6.10
CA SER A 153 -5.96 -14.00 5.68
C SER A 153 -4.44 -13.91 5.60
N GLY A 154 -3.79 -15.06 5.43
CA GLY A 154 -2.33 -15.15 5.25
C GLY A 154 -1.56 -15.00 6.56
N GLU A 155 -0.25 -15.22 6.47
CA GLU A 155 0.65 -15.22 7.61
C GLU A 155 1.92 -14.41 7.30
N GLY A 156 2.49 -13.78 8.32
CA GLY A 156 3.72 -13.00 8.18
C GLY A 156 3.60 -11.85 7.17
N TYR A 157 4.62 -11.68 6.34
CA TYR A 157 4.65 -10.66 5.28
C TYR A 157 3.64 -10.91 4.14
N THR A 158 2.91 -12.04 4.14
CA THR A 158 1.82 -12.33 3.20
C THR A 158 0.44 -12.01 3.75
N SER A 159 0.33 -11.54 5.00
CA SER A 159 -0.95 -11.21 5.62
C SER A 159 -1.71 -10.09 4.92
N THR A 160 -3.01 -10.29 4.71
CA THR A 160 -3.95 -9.30 4.17
C THR A 160 -4.78 -8.68 5.27
N TYR A 161 -5.14 -7.41 5.10
CA TYR A 161 -5.83 -6.61 6.12
C TYR A 161 -7.09 -5.95 5.56
N MET A 162 -8.03 -5.63 6.43
CA MET A 162 -9.26 -4.93 6.06
C MET A 162 -9.51 -3.73 6.97
N CYS A 163 -9.80 -2.57 6.38
CA CYS A 163 -10.13 -1.38 7.16
C CYS A 163 -11.50 -1.51 7.85
N GLN A 164 -11.69 -0.72 8.91
CA GLN A 164 -12.92 -0.74 9.69
C GLN A 164 -14.16 -0.36 8.88
N GLN A 165 -14.02 0.52 7.88
CA GLN A 165 -15.15 0.92 7.03
C GLN A 165 -15.68 -0.26 6.20
N VAL A 166 -14.79 -1.04 5.59
CA VAL A 166 -15.18 -2.25 4.82
C VAL A 166 -15.73 -3.30 5.77
N ARG A 167 -15.09 -3.50 6.93
CA ARG A 167 -15.59 -4.42 7.97
C ARG A 167 -17.02 -4.09 8.37
N ARG A 168 -17.31 -2.81 8.68
CA ARG A 168 -18.66 -2.34 9.07
C ARG A 168 -19.67 -2.61 7.96
N ARG A 169 -19.34 -2.30 6.70
CA ARG A 169 -20.22 -2.57 5.55
C ARG A 169 -20.53 -4.06 5.40
N LEU A 170 -19.53 -4.93 5.47
CA LEU A 170 -19.72 -6.38 5.38
C LEU A 170 -20.56 -6.93 6.54
N THR A 171 -20.34 -6.45 7.76
CA THR A 171 -21.17 -6.86 8.92
C THR A 171 -22.61 -6.38 8.81
N CYS A 172 -22.87 -5.20 8.22
CA CYS A 172 -24.22 -4.70 7.99
C CYS A 172 -24.96 -5.53 6.93
N VAL A 173 -24.29 -5.95 5.86
CA VAL A 173 -24.87 -6.83 4.82
C VAL A 173 -25.22 -8.21 5.38
N CYS A 174 -24.40 -8.76 6.28
CA CYS A 174 -24.70 -10.02 6.96
C CYS A 174 -25.84 -9.92 7.99
N ARG A 175 -26.09 -8.74 8.57
CA ARG A 175 -27.23 -8.54 9.48
C ARG A 175 -28.57 -8.37 8.77
N SER A 176 -28.59 -7.85 7.55
CA SER A 176 -29.81 -7.70 6.75
C SER A 176 -30.19 -8.94 5.94
N ASN A 177 -29.26 -9.89 5.73
CA ASN A 177 -29.53 -11.19 5.15
C ASN A 177 -29.08 -12.31 6.10
N LEU A 178 -30.01 -12.75 6.96
CA LEU A 178 -29.86 -13.92 7.82
C LEU A 178 -29.56 -15.18 6.98
N ARG A 179 -28.28 -15.56 6.89
CA ARG A 179 -27.74 -16.94 6.95
C ARG A 179 -26.22 -16.90 6.73
N PHE A 180 -25.48 -17.30 7.75
CA PHE A 180 -24.07 -17.67 7.62
C PHE A 180 -23.98 -18.91 6.71
N ILE A 181 -23.39 -18.74 5.53
CA ILE A 181 -22.86 -19.85 4.74
C ILE A 181 -21.34 -19.59 4.68
N PRO A 182 -20.48 -20.53 5.12
CA PRO A 182 -19.05 -20.38 4.99
C PRO A 182 -18.70 -20.59 3.51
N VAL A 183 -18.71 -19.51 2.73
CA VAL A 183 -18.35 -19.58 1.31
C VAL A 183 -16.83 -19.60 1.20
N ARG A 184 -16.32 -20.77 0.81
CA ARG A 184 -14.97 -20.98 0.26
C ARG A 184 -14.56 -19.82 -0.66
N GLN A 185 -13.44 -19.21 -0.31
CA GLN A 185 -12.40 -18.47 -1.04
C GLN A 185 -12.52 -17.96 -2.50
N GLU A 186 -13.59 -18.14 -3.29
CA GLU A 186 -13.51 -17.82 -4.75
C GLU A 186 -14.57 -16.87 -5.34
N THR A 187 -15.54 -16.34 -4.59
CA THR A 187 -16.66 -15.59 -5.22
C THR A 187 -17.01 -14.22 -4.63
N CYS A 188 -16.15 -13.60 -3.84
CA CYS A 188 -16.35 -12.22 -3.38
C CYS A 188 -15.40 -11.21 -4.06
N VAL A 189 -15.27 -11.27 -5.38
CA VAL A 189 -14.69 -10.19 -6.20
C VAL A 189 -15.55 -10.01 -7.44
N ARG A 190 -15.97 -8.76 -7.72
CA ARG A 190 -16.82 -8.26 -8.83
C ARG A 190 -18.34 -8.22 -8.63
N LYS A 191 -18.84 -7.43 -7.68
CA LYS A 191 -20.12 -6.68 -7.89
C LYS A 191 -20.03 -5.30 -7.26
N SER A 192 -19.25 -4.41 -7.87
CA SER A 192 -19.32 -2.96 -7.58
C SER A 192 -19.06 -2.14 -8.84
N TYR A 193 -19.62 -2.57 -9.97
CA TYR A 193 -19.82 -1.74 -11.16
C TYR A 193 -21.13 -2.15 -11.80
N LEU A 194 -22.24 -1.67 -11.25
CA LEU A 194 -23.48 -1.45 -11.97
C LEU A 194 -24.14 -0.25 -11.29
N ARG A 195 -23.65 0.94 -11.65
CA ARG A 195 -24.46 2.15 -11.56
C ARG A 195 -25.57 2.00 -12.61
N LEU A 196 -26.79 1.81 -12.15
CA LEU A 196 -28.01 2.25 -12.82
C LEU A 196 -28.71 3.18 -11.83
N PRO A 197 -29.30 4.31 -12.28
CA PRO A 197 -30.30 4.27 -13.33
C PRO A 197 -30.05 5.26 -14.48
N ALA A 198 -30.31 4.79 -15.70
CA ALA A 198 -30.65 5.68 -16.80
C ALA A 198 -32.08 6.21 -16.54
N LEU A 199 -32.18 7.51 -16.24
CA LEU A 199 -33.41 8.27 -16.45
C LEU A 199 -33.70 8.27 -17.96
N ILE A 200 -34.77 7.62 -18.38
CA ILE A 200 -35.53 8.02 -19.57
C ILE A 200 -37.01 8.03 -19.17
N LEU A 201 -37.50 9.23 -18.93
CA LEU A 201 -38.91 9.59 -18.90
C LEU A 201 -39.30 9.96 -20.34
N MET A 202 -40.28 9.27 -20.93
CA MET A 202 -41.38 9.75 -21.78
C MET A 202 -41.96 8.55 -22.56
N ASN A 203 -43.12 7.97 -22.26
CA ASN A 203 -44.53 8.45 -22.24
C ASN A 203 -45.29 8.10 -23.55
N LYS A 204 -46.50 7.54 -23.35
CA LYS A 204 -47.62 7.22 -24.28
C LYS A 204 -47.48 5.96 -25.15
N GLN A 205 -48.28 4.89 -24.98
CA GLN A 205 -49.74 4.74 -25.24
C GLN A 205 -50.18 5.23 -26.62
N LEU A 206 -50.21 4.32 -27.61
CA LEU A 206 -51.42 3.72 -28.22
C LEU A 206 -51.00 2.62 -29.21
#